data_AF-A0AAD6YEP9-F1
#
_entry.id   AF-A0AAD6YEP9-F1
#
_cell.length_a   1.000
_cell.length_b   1.000
_cell.length_c   1.000
_cell.angle_alpha   90.00
_cell.angle_beta   90.00
_cell.angle_gamma   90.00
#
_symmetry.space_group_name_H-M   'P 1'
#
loop_
_entity.id
_entity.type
_entity.pdbx_description
1 polymer ?
#
loop_
_entity_poly.entity_id
_entity_poly.type
_entity_poly.pdbx_seq_one_letter_code
_entity_poly.pdbx_strand_id
1 'polypeptide(L)'
;METADGPGLITLNGFNGHGTFRGCRENCDLPCRHKPNKPAHYPAMKKPHNYNIPNCNHPDVDPATIQPQTEADYYARLTKVLLSTTNASYSRARRSTGISKPSIFDGLPREHRCAIPDLFPSDLMHWASLNWTELMLGLFHGTLNCDADDSKDDWPWMKLVGKVWEEHGKTVEDTTPYLPGSFDRPPRNPAEKMSSGYKAWEYLLYVVGLAPALYKRILPPKYWGHFCMGVKIIRIFHQRTISRNQLLEAHELALKWVVEFEDLYYQRMTARLHFVRQSVHRMIHLAPEVLRFGPQGYYSQWTMERTIGNIGEEIKQPSNPYTNASERAVTRCTMNALFAMDPSLDTSKKENTLPRYSVDVGNGYALLRRRDRYNVTISEPYASGILEHLCLQPRILKLKRWARLRLPNGQIARSHFSDDNTAKRKLRCSRVVKVAIYDIDYYFEGPERQAYAMGSLFLPPDKDLLRQSHGAVWSSPGIGETHVFHVYQIVSVVAMVPWDKGYKLEEADSDFMELGPDSDSELQSRDRDYFLVEKPGLSMAVMSGFEEEDTRDYKNEFQDVDDE
;
A
#
# COMPACT_ATOMS: atom_id res chain seq x y z
N MET A 1 23.50 -3.87 -6.72
CA MET A 1 22.31 -2.99 -6.80
C MET A 1 22.10 -2.42 -5.42
N GLU A 2 21.85 -1.13 -5.30
CA GLU A 2 21.90 -0.45 -4.01
C GLU A 2 20.65 0.40 -3.79
N THR A 3 19.84 -0.01 -2.82
CA THR A 3 18.63 0.68 -2.41
C THR A 3 18.95 1.64 -1.27
N ALA A 4 18.58 2.91 -1.42
CA ALA A 4 18.65 3.88 -0.33
C ALA A 4 17.47 4.85 -0.41
N ASP A 5 17.07 5.42 0.72
CA ASP A 5 16.05 6.45 0.72
C ASP A 5 16.55 7.68 -0.06
N GLY A 6 15.67 8.65 -0.27
CA GLY A 6 15.97 9.80 -1.09
C GLY A 6 17.28 10.56 -0.75
N PRO A 7 17.48 10.95 0.52
CA PRO A 7 18.71 11.55 1.01
C PRO A 7 19.92 10.61 0.97
N GLY A 8 19.77 9.34 1.38
CA GLY A 8 20.85 8.36 1.38
C GLY A 8 21.39 8.10 -0.03
N LEU A 9 20.50 7.98 -1.02
CA LEU A 9 20.86 7.68 -2.40
C LEU A 9 21.77 8.75 -3.02
N ILE A 10 21.59 10.02 -2.69
CA ILE A 10 22.44 11.13 -3.16
C ILE A 10 23.90 10.94 -2.73
N THR A 11 24.12 10.39 -1.54
CA THR A 11 25.45 10.14 -1.01
C THR A 11 26.18 9.08 -1.83
N LEU A 12 25.43 8.09 -2.34
CA LEU A 12 25.90 6.94 -3.12
C LEU A 12 26.10 7.28 -4.61
N ASN A 13 25.12 7.92 -5.24
CA ASN A 13 25.13 8.18 -6.68
C ASN A 13 25.84 9.48 -7.07
N GLY A 14 26.00 10.42 -6.13
CA GLY A 14 26.64 11.72 -6.38
C GLY A 14 25.77 12.72 -7.15
N PHE A 15 24.47 12.46 -7.31
CA PHE A 15 23.53 13.36 -7.99
C PHE A 15 23.13 14.54 -7.11
N ASN A 16 22.50 15.54 -7.70
CA ASN A 16 21.98 16.68 -6.99
C ASN A 16 20.70 16.34 -6.21
N GLY A 17 20.38 17.17 -5.23
CA GLY A 17 19.12 17.10 -4.51
C GLY A 17 17.90 17.42 -5.37
N HIS A 18 16.74 16.98 -4.88
CA HIS A 18 15.44 17.07 -5.54
C HIS A 18 14.99 18.50 -5.93
N GLY A 19 15.46 19.53 -5.20
CA GLY A 19 15.12 20.94 -5.43
C GLY A 19 16.04 21.68 -6.41
N THR A 20 16.88 20.96 -7.17
CA THR A 20 17.82 21.55 -8.13
C THR A 20 17.28 21.55 -9.56
N PHE A 21 17.94 22.28 -10.46
CA PHE A 21 17.57 22.38 -11.87
C PHE A 21 17.47 21.02 -12.58
N ARG A 22 18.26 20.03 -12.15
CA ARG A 22 18.13 18.63 -12.55
C ARG A 22 17.99 17.79 -11.27
N GLY A 23 16.75 17.65 -10.81
CA GLY A 23 16.42 17.05 -9.51
C GLY A 23 15.83 15.64 -9.58
N CYS A 24 15.65 15.07 -10.77
CA CYS A 24 15.18 13.69 -10.93
C CYS A 24 16.26 12.71 -10.44
N ARG A 25 15.88 11.79 -9.55
CA ARG A 25 16.81 10.83 -8.93
C ARG A 25 17.11 9.64 -9.83
N GLU A 26 16.23 9.39 -10.77
CA GLU A 26 16.32 8.41 -11.85
C GLU A 26 17.22 8.94 -13.00
N ASN A 27 17.83 10.12 -12.79
CA ASN A 27 18.76 10.79 -13.69
C ASN A 27 18.18 11.07 -15.09
N CYS A 28 16.87 11.33 -15.21
CA CYS A 28 16.31 11.75 -16.49
C CYS A 28 16.83 13.14 -16.92
N ASP A 29 16.56 13.52 -18.16
CA ASP A 29 17.00 14.79 -18.72
C ASP A 29 16.00 15.96 -18.56
N LEU A 30 14.92 15.80 -17.80
CA LEU A 30 13.95 16.87 -17.56
C LEU A 30 14.60 18.07 -16.84
N PRO A 31 14.65 19.26 -17.46
CA PRO A 31 14.97 20.49 -16.75
C PRO A 31 13.81 20.91 -15.84
N CYS A 32 14.12 21.26 -14.59
CA CYS A 32 13.15 21.80 -13.65
C CYS A 32 13.00 23.33 -13.82
N ARG A 33 11.84 23.85 -13.44
CA ARG A 33 11.53 25.30 -13.45
C ARG A 33 11.79 25.93 -12.09
N HIS A 34 12.29 27.15 -12.07
CA HIS A 34 12.63 27.87 -10.85
C HIS A 34 11.46 28.73 -10.36
N LYS A 35 11.12 28.64 -9.07
CA LYS A 35 10.13 29.56 -8.50
C LYS A 35 10.83 30.90 -8.19
N PRO A 36 10.38 32.04 -8.74
CA PRO A 36 11.06 33.32 -8.54
C PRO A 36 11.22 33.64 -7.06
N ASN A 37 12.36 34.22 -6.67
CA ASN A 37 12.68 34.62 -5.30
C ASN A 37 12.67 33.47 -4.26
N LYS A 38 12.65 32.20 -4.70
CA LYS A 38 12.74 31.02 -3.84
C LYS A 38 13.91 30.15 -4.32
N PRO A 39 14.62 29.43 -3.44
CA PRO A 39 15.81 28.67 -3.84
C PRO A 39 15.50 27.41 -4.68
N ALA A 40 14.27 26.91 -4.61
CA ALA A 40 13.89 25.60 -5.15
C ALA A 40 13.52 25.63 -6.65
N HIS A 41 13.75 24.48 -7.30
CA HIS A 41 13.26 24.17 -8.63
C HIS A 41 12.26 23.00 -8.55
N TYR A 42 11.31 22.98 -9.49
CA TYR A 42 10.22 22.01 -9.55
C TYR A 42 10.12 21.40 -10.94
N PRO A 43 9.90 20.08 -11.07
CA PRO A 43 9.83 19.36 -12.35
C PRO A 43 8.50 19.59 -13.10
N ALA A 44 8.04 20.84 -13.19
CA ALA A 44 6.84 21.19 -13.95
C ALA A 44 7.11 21.13 -15.45
N MET A 45 6.37 20.26 -16.12
CA MET A 45 6.49 20.03 -17.55
C MET A 45 5.84 21.16 -18.33
N LYS A 46 4.67 21.64 -17.89
CA LYS A 46 3.99 22.80 -18.45
C LYS A 46 4.63 24.09 -17.96
N LYS A 47 4.91 25.00 -18.89
CA LYS A 47 5.42 26.33 -18.61
C LYS A 47 4.35 27.17 -17.94
N PRO A 48 4.66 27.88 -16.84
CA PRO A 48 3.72 28.79 -16.23
C PRO A 48 3.36 29.95 -17.17
N HIS A 49 2.18 30.52 -16.98
CA HIS A 49 1.77 31.73 -17.69
C HIS A 49 2.65 32.92 -17.28
N ASN A 50 2.94 33.80 -18.23
CA ASN A 50 3.75 35.02 -18.02
C ASN A 50 5.11 34.75 -17.36
N TYR A 51 5.71 33.57 -17.63
CA TYR A 51 6.93 33.13 -16.99
C TYR A 51 8.16 33.32 -17.87
N ASN A 52 9.07 34.20 -17.44
CA ASN A 52 10.32 34.47 -18.12
C ASN A 52 11.53 34.45 -17.16
N ILE A 53 11.76 33.30 -16.52
CA ILE A 53 12.95 33.11 -15.69
C ILE A 53 14.11 32.58 -16.55
N PRO A 54 15.25 33.29 -16.58
CA PRO A 54 16.41 32.89 -17.38
C PRO A 54 16.84 31.45 -17.09
N ASN A 55 17.12 30.69 -18.15
CA ASN A 55 17.51 29.28 -18.13
C ASN A 55 16.45 28.30 -17.60
N CYS A 56 15.23 28.75 -17.28
CA CYS A 56 14.12 27.91 -16.81
C CYS A 56 12.85 28.09 -17.68
N ASN A 57 12.91 28.91 -18.73
CA ASN A 57 11.79 29.32 -19.57
C ASN A 57 11.57 28.44 -20.81
N HIS A 58 12.12 27.21 -20.82
CA HIS A 58 11.96 26.23 -21.90
C HIS A 58 10.47 25.95 -22.21
N PRO A 59 10.13 25.52 -23.44
CA PRO A 59 8.77 25.13 -23.81
C PRO A 59 8.20 24.03 -22.91
N ASP A 60 6.93 23.72 -23.11
CA ASP A 60 6.31 22.54 -22.49
C ASP A 60 7.07 21.28 -22.88
N VAL A 61 7.18 20.34 -21.94
CA VAL A 61 7.80 19.03 -22.17
C VAL A 61 6.71 17.97 -22.19
N ASP A 62 6.69 17.14 -23.22
CA ASP A 62 5.81 15.98 -23.25
C ASP A 62 6.43 14.86 -22.38
N PRO A 63 5.75 14.36 -21.33
CA PRO A 63 6.29 13.29 -20.49
C PRO A 63 6.67 12.04 -21.29
N ALA A 64 6.01 11.75 -22.41
CA ALA A 64 6.31 10.58 -23.24
C ALA A 64 7.67 10.70 -23.97
N THR A 65 8.21 11.92 -24.08
CA THR A 65 9.51 12.17 -24.74
C THR A 65 10.70 12.06 -23.78
N ILE A 66 10.46 11.98 -22.47
CA ILE A 66 11.52 11.90 -21.47
C ILE A 66 12.16 10.52 -21.52
N GLN A 67 13.46 10.48 -21.84
CA GLN A 67 14.21 9.23 -22.00
C GLN A 67 15.11 8.96 -20.79
N PRO A 68 15.28 7.69 -20.39
CA PRO A 68 16.34 7.29 -19.48
C PRO A 68 17.71 7.71 -20.02
N GLN A 69 18.65 8.05 -19.13
CA GLN A 69 20.01 8.40 -19.53
C GLN A 69 20.92 7.18 -19.50
N THR A 70 21.83 7.09 -20.46
CA THR A 70 22.82 6.00 -20.57
C THR A 70 24.02 6.24 -19.66
N GLU A 71 24.86 5.22 -19.48
CA GLU A 71 26.15 5.37 -18.77
C GLU A 71 27.10 6.33 -19.51
N ALA A 72 27.07 6.35 -20.84
CA ALA A 72 27.83 7.32 -21.63
C ALA A 72 27.38 8.76 -21.33
N ASP A 73 26.06 9.00 -21.22
CA ASP A 73 25.53 10.31 -20.86
C ASP A 73 25.94 10.72 -19.44
N TYR A 74 25.93 9.78 -18.50
CA TYR A 74 26.42 10.00 -17.14
C TYR A 74 27.88 10.46 -17.15
N TYR A 75 28.79 9.72 -17.80
CA TYR A 75 30.21 10.08 -17.81
C TYR A 75 30.47 11.38 -18.58
N ALA A 76 29.78 11.63 -19.70
CA ALA A 76 29.89 12.89 -20.43
C ALA A 76 29.49 14.10 -19.56
N ARG A 77 28.49 13.93 -18.70
CA ARG A 77 28.07 14.94 -17.71
C ARG A 77 29.06 15.04 -16.56
N LEU A 78 29.53 13.93 -16.01
CA LEU A 78 30.50 13.88 -14.91
C LEU A 78 31.82 14.54 -15.31
N THR A 79 32.32 14.31 -16.52
CA THR A 79 33.55 14.95 -17.04
C THR A 79 33.47 16.47 -16.96
N LYS A 80 32.31 17.09 -17.23
CA LYS A 80 32.13 18.55 -17.09
C LYS A 80 32.32 19.02 -15.65
N VAL A 81 31.89 18.21 -14.68
CA VAL A 81 32.06 18.48 -13.25
C VAL A 81 33.53 18.32 -12.85
N LEU A 82 34.19 17.24 -13.29
CA LEU A 82 35.59 16.94 -12.97
C LEU A 82 36.57 17.93 -13.58
N LEU A 83 36.28 18.47 -14.78
CA LEU A 83 37.11 19.47 -15.45
C LEU A 83 36.91 20.90 -14.91
N SER A 84 36.05 21.10 -13.93
CA SER A 84 35.80 22.43 -13.36
C SER A 84 36.94 22.86 -12.44
N THR A 85 37.65 23.92 -12.82
CA THR A 85 38.84 24.43 -12.09
C THR A 85 38.53 25.55 -11.10
N THR A 86 37.30 26.08 -11.10
CA THR A 86 36.84 27.14 -10.20
C THR A 86 35.48 26.82 -9.59
N ASN A 87 35.19 27.36 -8.41
CA ASN A 87 33.87 27.23 -7.76
C ASN A 87 32.71 27.69 -8.66
N ALA A 88 32.93 28.72 -9.47
CA ALA A 88 31.94 29.21 -10.42
C ALA A 88 31.70 28.22 -11.57
N SER A 89 32.77 27.66 -12.17
CA SER A 89 32.65 26.62 -13.20
C SER A 89 32.00 25.35 -12.65
N TYR A 90 32.37 24.93 -11.44
CA TYR A 90 31.81 23.76 -10.76
C TYR A 90 30.32 23.95 -10.48
N SER A 91 29.91 25.12 -9.97
CA SER A 91 28.49 25.42 -9.72
C SER A 91 27.65 25.40 -11.01
N ARG A 92 28.19 25.89 -12.14
CA ARG A 92 27.52 25.84 -13.45
C ARG A 92 27.45 24.40 -13.99
N ALA A 93 28.54 23.64 -13.90
CA ALA A 93 28.57 22.24 -14.31
C ALA A 93 27.58 21.41 -13.49
N ARG A 94 27.64 21.51 -12.17
CA ARG A 94 26.71 20.84 -11.24
C ARG A 94 25.25 21.14 -11.56
N ARG A 95 24.91 22.42 -11.75
CA ARG A 95 23.54 22.84 -12.10
C ARG A 95 23.06 22.24 -13.41
N SER A 96 23.88 22.30 -14.45
CA SER A 96 23.50 21.88 -15.81
C SER A 96 23.53 20.36 -16.01
N THR A 97 24.29 19.63 -15.19
CA THR A 97 24.46 18.17 -15.31
C THR A 97 23.59 17.38 -14.35
N GLY A 98 23.21 17.95 -13.20
CA GLY A 98 22.54 17.20 -12.15
C GLY A 98 23.50 16.39 -11.27
N ILE A 99 24.82 16.53 -11.44
CA ILE A 99 25.84 15.72 -10.77
C ILE A 99 26.72 16.62 -9.91
N SER A 100 26.91 16.25 -8.64
CA SER A 100 27.80 16.94 -7.70
C SER A 100 29.18 16.28 -7.63
N LYS A 101 29.25 14.96 -7.72
CA LYS A 101 30.48 14.19 -7.56
C LYS A 101 30.37 12.83 -8.26
N PRO A 102 31.48 12.11 -8.48
CA PRO A 102 31.43 10.70 -8.89
C PRO A 102 30.59 9.87 -7.92
N SER A 103 30.04 8.77 -8.43
CA SER A 103 29.40 7.79 -7.56
C SER A 103 30.47 7.09 -6.71
N ILE A 104 30.12 6.68 -5.49
CA ILE A 104 31.01 5.81 -4.70
C ILE A 104 31.33 4.50 -5.44
N PHE A 105 30.43 4.04 -6.31
CA PHE A 105 30.61 2.84 -7.12
C PHE A 105 31.55 3.02 -8.31
N ASP A 106 31.96 4.26 -8.65
CA ASP A 106 33.06 4.46 -9.60
C ASP A 106 34.40 3.93 -9.06
N GLY A 107 34.50 3.70 -7.74
CA GLY A 107 35.66 3.06 -7.13
C GLY A 107 35.75 1.54 -7.35
N LEU A 108 34.69 0.90 -7.87
CA LEU A 108 34.69 -0.53 -8.20
C LEU A 108 35.07 -0.74 -9.68
N PRO A 109 35.82 -1.82 -10.00
CA PRO A 109 36.08 -2.20 -11.39
C PRO A 109 34.80 -2.35 -12.20
N ARG A 110 34.82 -1.95 -13.48
CA ARG A 110 33.61 -1.87 -14.33
C ARG A 110 32.95 -3.23 -14.51
N GLU A 111 33.74 -4.29 -14.56
CA GLU A 111 33.36 -5.70 -14.66
C GLU A 111 32.65 -6.24 -13.40
N HIS A 112 32.75 -5.54 -12.27
CA HIS A 112 32.16 -5.94 -10.99
C HIS A 112 30.96 -5.09 -10.57
N ARG A 113 30.42 -4.27 -11.47
CA ARG A 113 29.24 -3.43 -11.19
C ARG A 113 28.31 -3.29 -12.39
N CYS A 114 27.05 -2.96 -12.10
CA CYS A 114 26.12 -2.48 -13.11
C CYS A 114 26.54 -1.09 -13.64
N ALA A 115 25.99 -0.72 -14.79
CA ALA A 115 26.13 0.62 -15.35
C ALA A 115 25.60 1.68 -14.37
N ILE A 116 26.23 2.85 -14.32
CA ILE A 116 25.69 4.02 -13.62
C ILE A 116 24.91 4.85 -14.65
N PRO A 117 23.65 5.28 -14.41
CA PRO A 117 22.88 5.25 -13.16
C PRO A 117 22.08 3.96 -12.89
N ASP A 118 22.21 2.95 -13.75
CA ASP A 118 21.39 1.73 -13.72
C ASP A 118 21.58 0.84 -12.47
N LEU A 119 22.49 1.20 -11.57
CA LEU A 119 22.70 0.52 -10.28
C LEU A 119 21.66 0.90 -9.21
N PHE A 120 20.97 2.03 -9.40
CA PHE A 120 20.15 2.69 -8.38
C PHE A 120 18.65 2.50 -8.67
N PRO A 121 17.97 1.55 -7.99
CA PRO A 121 16.53 1.42 -8.04
C PRO A 121 15.83 2.57 -7.31
N SER A 122 14.59 2.78 -7.73
CA SER A 122 13.62 3.70 -7.15
C SER A 122 12.94 3.05 -5.96
N ASP A 123 13.01 3.74 -4.84
CA ASP A 123 12.20 3.47 -3.68
C ASP A 123 10.68 3.75 -3.87
N LEU A 124 9.91 2.68 -4.13
CA LEU A 124 8.44 2.69 -4.18
C LEU A 124 7.80 2.97 -2.83
N MET A 125 8.44 2.50 -1.74
CA MET A 125 7.86 2.50 -0.41
C MET A 125 7.60 3.92 0.06
N HIS A 126 8.62 4.78 0.13
CA HIS A 126 8.42 6.17 0.52
C HIS A 126 7.67 6.96 -0.55
N TRP A 127 7.75 6.59 -1.84
CA TRP A 127 6.97 7.28 -2.87
C TRP A 127 5.47 7.15 -2.65
N ALA A 128 4.94 5.93 -2.57
CA ALA A 128 3.51 5.69 -2.46
C ALA A 128 2.99 6.01 -1.06
N SER A 129 3.70 5.58 -0.02
CA SER A 129 3.20 5.68 1.36
C SER A 129 3.40 7.06 1.99
N LEU A 130 4.35 7.87 1.49
CA LEU A 130 4.63 9.19 2.06
C LEU A 130 4.55 10.29 1.01
N ASN A 131 5.44 10.32 0.01
CA ASN A 131 5.60 11.51 -0.84
C ASN A 131 4.37 11.82 -1.73
N TRP A 132 3.74 10.80 -2.31
CA TRP A 132 2.51 10.96 -3.09
C TRP A 132 1.31 11.18 -2.15
N THR A 133 1.23 10.38 -1.09
CA THR A 133 0.15 10.45 -0.09
C THR A 133 0.09 11.83 0.58
N GLU A 134 1.22 12.35 1.07
CA GLU A 134 1.33 13.66 1.70
C GLU A 134 0.96 14.79 0.72
N LEU A 135 1.34 14.67 -0.56
CA LEU A 135 0.96 15.66 -1.57
C LEU A 135 -0.56 15.69 -1.78
N MET A 136 -1.18 14.53 -1.99
CA MET A 136 -2.63 14.45 -2.21
C MET A 136 -3.42 14.90 -0.98
N LEU A 137 -3.03 14.47 0.21
CA LEU A 137 -3.63 14.93 1.46
C LEU A 137 -3.43 16.43 1.66
N GLY A 138 -2.23 16.95 1.38
CA GLY A 138 -1.95 18.37 1.52
C GLY A 138 -2.75 19.24 0.56
N LEU A 139 -3.06 18.74 -0.64
CA LEU A 139 -4.00 19.39 -1.56
C LEU A 139 -5.41 19.40 -0.98
N PHE A 140 -5.95 18.24 -0.60
CA PHE A 140 -7.35 18.11 -0.18
C PHE A 140 -7.65 18.75 1.18
N HIS A 141 -6.67 18.79 2.07
CA HIS A 141 -6.75 19.48 3.37
C HIS A 141 -6.28 20.94 3.29
N GLY A 142 -5.70 21.36 2.17
CA GLY A 142 -5.18 22.72 2.00
C GLY A 142 -4.02 23.06 2.94
N THR A 143 -3.16 22.08 3.30
CA THR A 143 -1.97 22.34 4.14
C THR A 143 -0.76 22.81 3.35
N LEU A 144 -0.82 22.75 2.02
CA LEU A 144 0.23 23.33 1.18
C LEU A 144 0.30 24.85 1.40
N ASN A 145 1.52 25.38 1.32
CA ASN A 145 1.75 26.82 1.38
C ASN A 145 0.98 27.51 0.25
N CYS A 146 0.23 28.55 0.59
CA CYS A 146 -0.41 29.45 -0.37
C CYS A 146 0.47 30.69 -0.48
N ASP A 147 0.93 31.00 -1.69
CA ASP A 147 1.71 32.22 -1.93
C ASP A 147 0.77 33.44 -1.94
N ALA A 148 1.33 34.64 -1.80
CA ALA A 148 0.55 35.88 -1.76
C ALA A 148 -0.25 36.14 -3.06
N ASP A 149 0.23 35.62 -4.20
CA ASP A 149 -0.42 35.74 -5.51
C ASP A 149 -1.36 34.56 -5.82
N ASP A 150 -1.76 33.79 -4.81
CA ASP A 150 -2.71 32.68 -4.89
C ASP A 150 -3.72 32.79 -3.72
N SER A 151 -4.88 32.15 -3.88
CA SER A 151 -5.88 32.05 -2.82
C SER A 151 -6.33 30.62 -2.64
N LYS A 152 -6.51 30.21 -1.38
CA LYS A 152 -7.13 28.92 -1.05
C LYS A 152 -8.61 28.88 -1.43
N ASP A 153 -9.26 30.03 -1.58
CA ASP A 153 -10.65 30.10 -2.06
C ASP A 153 -10.76 29.59 -3.51
N ASP A 154 -9.67 29.67 -4.28
CA ASP A 154 -9.57 29.17 -5.65
C ASP A 154 -9.17 27.69 -5.72
N TRP A 155 -9.15 26.97 -4.59
CA TRP A 155 -8.78 25.54 -4.53
C TRP A 155 -10.04 24.67 -4.38
N PRO A 156 -10.77 24.37 -5.47
CA PRO A 156 -12.02 23.60 -5.41
C PRO A 156 -11.84 22.14 -4.94
N TRP A 157 -10.59 21.66 -4.86
CA TRP A 157 -10.23 20.35 -4.31
C TRP A 157 -10.00 20.36 -2.80
N MET A 158 -9.89 21.54 -2.16
CA MET A 158 -9.70 21.69 -0.72
C MET A 158 -11.05 21.44 -0.01
N LYS A 159 -11.34 20.16 0.25
CA LYS A 159 -12.64 19.70 0.80
C LYS A 159 -12.53 18.98 2.14
N LEU A 160 -11.33 18.57 2.53
CA LEU A 160 -11.08 17.93 3.83
C LEU A 160 -10.65 19.00 4.84
N VAL A 161 -11.57 19.91 5.20
CA VAL A 161 -11.31 21.02 6.12
C VAL A 161 -12.41 21.15 7.17
N GLY A 162 -12.08 21.70 8.33
CA GLY A 162 -13.02 21.92 9.44
C GLY A 162 -13.75 20.64 9.84
N LYS A 163 -15.08 20.75 10.02
CA LYS A 163 -15.94 19.62 10.44
C LYS A 163 -15.88 18.42 9.49
N VAL A 164 -15.77 18.66 8.19
CA VAL A 164 -15.66 17.57 7.18
C VAL A 164 -14.41 16.72 7.43
N TRP A 165 -13.30 17.34 7.86
CA TRP A 165 -12.08 16.60 8.19
C TRP A 165 -12.23 15.76 9.46
N GLU A 166 -12.88 16.30 10.49
CA GLU A 166 -13.15 15.61 11.76
C GLU A 166 -14.07 14.40 11.55
N GLU A 167 -15.17 14.59 10.82
CA GLU A 167 -16.12 13.53 10.48
C GLU A 167 -15.51 12.45 9.57
N HIS A 168 -14.71 12.86 8.58
CA HIS A 168 -13.95 11.93 7.75
C HIS A 168 -12.94 11.14 8.59
N GLY A 169 -12.28 11.81 9.54
CA GLY A 169 -11.36 11.20 10.48
C GLY A 169 -12.00 10.08 11.30
N LYS A 170 -13.18 10.36 11.86
CA LYS A 170 -14.00 9.37 12.57
C LYS A 170 -14.45 8.24 11.63
N THR A 171 -14.89 8.56 10.42
CA THR A 171 -15.29 7.57 9.42
C THR A 171 -14.15 6.58 9.12
N VAL A 172 -12.90 7.06 9.02
CA VAL A 172 -11.72 6.18 8.83
C VAL A 172 -11.52 5.26 10.03
N GLU A 173 -11.63 5.78 11.25
CA GLU A 173 -11.49 4.99 12.48
C GLU A 173 -12.59 3.93 12.61
N ASP A 174 -13.84 4.27 12.26
CA ASP A 174 -15.00 3.38 12.30
C ASP A 174 -14.89 2.21 11.30
N THR A 175 -13.94 2.26 10.35
CA THR A 175 -13.63 1.11 9.47
C THR A 175 -12.85 -0.01 10.17
N THR A 176 -12.25 0.26 11.33
CA THR A 176 -11.34 -0.65 12.05
C THR A 176 -11.91 -2.06 12.25
N PRO A 177 -13.17 -2.25 12.71
CA PRO A 177 -13.74 -3.58 12.92
C PRO A 177 -13.84 -4.42 11.63
N TYR A 178 -13.88 -3.79 10.45
CA TYR A 178 -14.04 -4.47 9.18
C TYR A 178 -12.71 -4.86 8.52
N LEU A 179 -11.60 -4.25 8.96
CA LEU A 179 -10.27 -4.52 8.42
C LEU A 179 -9.65 -5.76 9.08
N PRO A 180 -9.29 -6.83 8.35
CA PRO A 180 -8.74 -8.06 8.94
C PRO A 180 -7.48 -7.86 9.77
N GLY A 181 -7.29 -8.71 10.79
CA GLY A 181 -6.07 -8.72 11.61
C GLY A 181 -4.78 -8.80 10.78
N SER A 182 -4.83 -9.57 9.70
CA SER A 182 -3.74 -9.67 8.72
C SER A 182 -3.38 -8.37 7.98
N PHE A 183 -4.15 -7.28 8.11
CA PHE A 183 -3.82 -5.98 7.53
C PHE A 183 -2.87 -5.16 8.42
N ASP A 184 -2.26 -5.81 9.41
CA ASP A 184 -1.39 -5.21 10.41
C ASP A 184 -2.15 -4.16 11.24
N ARG A 185 -1.58 -2.96 11.43
CA ARG A 185 -2.23 -1.90 12.20
C ARG A 185 -3.30 -1.21 11.35
N PRO A 186 -4.57 -1.16 11.81
CA PRO A 186 -5.60 -0.42 11.10
C PRO A 186 -5.30 1.09 11.15
N PRO A 187 -5.71 1.88 10.13
CA PRO A 187 -5.48 3.31 10.14
C PRO A 187 -6.27 3.96 11.27
N ARG A 188 -5.58 4.69 12.14
CA ARG A 188 -6.22 5.51 13.19
C ARG A 188 -6.89 6.73 12.58
N ASN A 189 -7.74 7.40 13.36
CA ASN A 189 -8.35 8.68 12.99
C ASN A 189 -7.27 9.67 12.48
N PRO A 190 -7.27 9.98 11.17
CA PRO A 190 -6.26 10.87 10.59
C PRO A 190 -6.40 12.31 11.10
N ALA A 191 -7.57 12.77 11.51
CA ALA A 191 -7.74 14.10 12.05
C ALA A 191 -7.03 14.29 13.40
N GLU A 192 -6.94 13.23 14.20
CA GLU A 192 -6.32 13.29 15.52
C GLU A 192 -4.86 12.83 15.54
N LYS A 193 -4.50 11.85 14.70
CA LYS A 193 -3.23 11.11 14.84
C LYS A 193 -2.22 11.36 13.73
N MET A 194 -2.59 12.05 12.65
CA MET A 194 -1.70 12.23 11.49
C MET A 194 -0.40 12.95 11.86
N SER A 195 -0.47 13.93 12.77
CA SER A 195 0.68 14.69 13.27
C SER A 195 1.45 14.01 14.42
N SER A 196 0.98 12.88 14.95
CA SER A 196 1.51 12.22 16.14
C SER A 196 1.93 10.76 15.91
N GLY A 197 2.78 10.54 14.90
CA GLY A 197 3.39 9.23 14.63
C GLY A 197 2.51 8.28 13.81
N TYR A 198 1.84 8.81 12.79
CA TYR A 198 1.13 8.01 11.78
C TYR A 198 2.15 7.23 10.94
N LYS A 199 2.06 5.89 10.93
CA LYS A 199 3.05 5.06 10.24
C LYS A 199 2.83 5.07 8.72
N ALA A 200 3.90 4.85 7.95
CA ALA A 200 3.86 4.71 6.49
C ALA A 200 2.81 3.67 6.03
N TRP A 201 2.70 2.54 6.72
CA TRP A 201 1.68 1.54 6.42
C TRP A 201 0.25 2.04 6.67
N GLU A 202 0.03 2.82 7.72
CA GLU A 202 -1.28 3.42 8.01
C GLU A 202 -1.68 4.39 6.90
N TYR A 203 -0.74 5.22 6.42
CA TYR A 203 -0.96 6.09 5.26
C TYR A 203 -1.33 5.29 4.01
N LEU A 204 -0.59 4.22 3.71
CA LEU A 204 -0.84 3.40 2.53
C LEU A 204 -2.23 2.75 2.58
N LEU A 205 -2.60 2.12 3.70
CA LEU A 205 -3.90 1.48 3.85
C LEU A 205 -5.05 2.50 3.86
N TYR A 206 -4.87 3.65 4.51
CA TYR A 206 -5.84 4.74 4.47
C TYR A 206 -6.03 5.25 3.04
N VAL A 207 -4.97 5.71 2.38
CA VAL A 207 -5.09 6.47 1.13
C VAL A 207 -5.29 5.58 -0.09
N VAL A 208 -4.68 4.40 -0.14
CA VAL A 208 -4.81 3.48 -1.29
C VAL A 208 -5.94 2.46 -1.08
N GLY A 209 -6.25 2.13 0.17
CA GLY A 209 -7.31 1.19 0.53
C GLY A 209 -8.67 1.86 0.71
N LEU A 210 -8.79 2.77 1.67
CA LEU A 210 -10.08 3.35 2.11
C LEU A 210 -10.50 4.59 1.33
N ALA A 211 -9.57 5.53 1.15
CA ALA A 211 -9.86 6.85 0.60
C ALA A 211 -10.52 6.86 -0.79
N PRO A 212 -10.27 5.92 -1.73
CA PRO A 212 -10.97 5.91 -3.02
C PRO A 212 -12.50 5.90 -2.85
N ALA A 213 -13.00 5.08 -1.92
CA ALA A 213 -14.43 5.04 -1.62
C ALA A 213 -14.84 6.27 -0.80
N LEU A 214 -14.13 6.57 0.29
CA LEU A 214 -14.51 7.65 1.22
C LEU A 214 -14.51 9.04 0.55
N TYR A 215 -13.53 9.33 -0.31
CA TYR A 215 -13.44 10.61 -1.01
C TYR A 215 -14.48 10.80 -2.09
N LYS A 216 -15.18 9.75 -2.55
CA LYS A 216 -16.26 9.86 -3.54
C LYS A 216 -17.39 10.78 -3.07
N ARG A 217 -17.57 10.88 -1.76
CA ARG A 217 -18.60 11.70 -1.08
C ARG A 217 -18.19 13.14 -0.83
N ILE A 218 -16.91 13.45 -1.03
CA ILE A 218 -16.27 14.68 -0.56
C ILE A 218 -15.69 15.46 -1.75
N LEU A 219 -14.94 14.78 -2.62
CA LEU A 219 -14.22 15.44 -3.71
C LEU A 219 -15.12 15.62 -4.94
N PRO A 220 -15.00 16.75 -5.66
CA PRO A 220 -15.65 16.92 -6.94
C PRO A 220 -15.22 15.83 -7.94
N PRO A 221 -16.10 15.39 -8.86
CA PRO A 221 -15.86 14.20 -9.71
C PRO A 221 -14.53 14.19 -10.45
N LYS A 222 -14.07 15.33 -10.99
CA LYS A 222 -12.79 15.43 -11.71
C LYS A 222 -11.57 15.16 -10.83
N TYR A 223 -11.58 15.64 -9.57
CA TYR A 223 -10.48 15.42 -8.62
C TYR A 223 -10.53 14.02 -8.04
N TRP A 224 -11.73 13.51 -7.78
CA TRP A 224 -11.91 12.13 -7.32
C TRP A 224 -11.46 11.11 -8.37
N GLY A 225 -11.84 11.29 -9.65
CA GLY A 225 -11.42 10.43 -10.74
C GLY A 225 -9.90 10.44 -10.94
N HIS A 226 -9.28 11.63 -10.91
CA HIS A 226 -7.83 11.78 -10.98
C HIS A 226 -7.10 11.11 -9.80
N PHE A 227 -7.62 11.26 -8.58
CA PHE A 227 -7.09 10.56 -7.40
C PHE A 227 -7.18 9.03 -7.57
N CYS A 228 -8.33 8.52 -8.01
CA CYS A 228 -8.54 7.09 -8.23
C CYS A 228 -7.62 6.52 -9.33
N MET A 229 -7.34 7.30 -10.37
CA MET A 229 -6.36 6.94 -11.40
C MET A 229 -4.96 6.75 -10.79
N GLY A 230 -4.53 7.67 -9.91
CA GLY A 230 -3.27 7.54 -9.16
C GLY A 230 -3.24 6.31 -8.27
N VAL A 231 -4.34 6.02 -7.57
CA VAL A 231 -4.49 4.81 -6.74
C VAL A 231 -4.36 3.53 -7.57
N LYS A 232 -4.97 3.47 -8.76
CA LYS A 232 -4.82 2.31 -9.67
C LYS A 232 -3.35 2.08 -10.03
N ILE A 233 -2.64 3.14 -10.39
CA ILE A 233 -1.20 3.08 -10.73
C ILE A 233 -0.40 2.51 -9.55
N ILE A 234 -0.64 3.04 -8.34
CA ILE A 234 0.00 2.56 -7.11
C ILE A 234 -0.29 1.07 -6.89
N ARG A 235 -1.56 0.64 -7.01
CA ARG A 235 -1.97 -0.76 -6.84
C ARG A 235 -1.30 -1.69 -7.84
N ILE A 236 -1.06 -1.27 -9.08
CA ILE A 236 -0.34 -2.08 -10.08
C ILE A 236 1.13 -2.27 -9.66
N PHE A 237 1.84 -1.20 -9.32
CA PHE A 237 3.27 -1.29 -8.97
C PHE A 237 3.56 -1.98 -7.63
N HIS A 238 2.55 -2.16 -6.77
CA HIS A 238 2.64 -2.96 -5.55
C HIS A 238 2.47 -4.47 -5.78
N GLN A 239 2.14 -4.91 -7.01
CA GLN A 239 2.01 -6.33 -7.33
C GLN A 239 3.37 -6.99 -7.47
N ARG A 240 3.47 -8.24 -7.00
CA ARG A 240 4.66 -9.08 -7.18
C ARG A 240 4.84 -9.56 -8.61
N THR A 241 3.74 -9.79 -9.32
CA THR A 241 3.75 -10.21 -10.72
C THR A 241 2.93 -9.20 -11.49
N ILE A 242 3.56 -8.49 -12.42
CA ILE A 242 2.92 -7.50 -13.26
C ILE A 242 2.94 -8.03 -14.68
N SER A 243 1.77 -8.27 -15.27
CA SER A 243 1.69 -8.68 -16.67
C SER A 243 2.10 -7.54 -17.61
N ARG A 244 2.56 -7.88 -18.81
CA ARG A 244 2.91 -6.89 -19.84
C ARG A 244 1.78 -5.89 -20.11
N ASN A 245 0.54 -6.36 -20.16
CA ASN A 245 -0.62 -5.50 -20.41
C ASN A 245 -0.88 -4.53 -19.26
N GLN A 246 -0.78 -5.00 -18.00
CA GLN A 246 -0.90 -4.12 -16.84
C GLN A 246 0.23 -3.09 -16.80
N LEU A 247 1.44 -3.47 -17.20
CA LEU A 247 2.58 -2.56 -17.21
C LEU A 247 2.42 -1.45 -18.26
N LEU A 248 1.97 -1.81 -19.48
CA LEU A 248 1.66 -0.84 -20.53
C LEU A 248 0.54 0.10 -20.11
N GLU A 249 -0.56 -0.44 -19.59
CA GLU A 249 -1.68 0.34 -19.06
C GLU A 249 -1.22 1.30 -17.95
N ALA A 250 -0.44 0.81 -16.98
CA ALA A 250 0.07 1.65 -15.89
C ALA A 250 0.98 2.77 -16.39
N HIS A 251 1.79 2.53 -17.42
CA HIS A 251 2.64 3.55 -18.02
C HIS A 251 1.81 4.65 -18.70
N GLU A 252 0.84 4.27 -19.54
CA GLU A 252 -0.05 5.22 -20.20
C GLU A 252 -0.84 6.06 -19.18
N LEU A 253 -1.34 5.41 -18.13
CA LEU A 253 -2.03 6.09 -17.04
C LEU A 253 -1.10 7.03 -16.26
N ALA A 254 0.15 6.66 -16.03
CA ALA A 254 1.12 7.52 -15.35
C ALA A 254 1.42 8.78 -16.16
N LEU A 255 1.65 8.66 -17.47
CA LEU A 255 1.86 9.80 -18.38
C LEU A 255 0.64 10.72 -18.38
N LYS A 256 -0.56 10.15 -18.48
CA LYS A 256 -1.82 10.90 -18.42
C LYS A 256 -2.01 11.59 -17.07
N TRP A 257 -1.76 10.88 -15.97
CA TRP A 257 -1.97 11.37 -14.61
C TRP A 257 -1.11 12.60 -14.30
N VAL A 258 0.16 12.63 -14.74
CA VAL A 258 1.05 13.78 -14.50
C VAL A 258 0.61 15.02 -15.28
N VAL A 259 0.14 14.84 -16.52
CA VAL A 259 -0.40 15.94 -17.35
C VAL A 259 -1.66 16.50 -16.72
N GLU A 260 -2.59 15.63 -16.32
CA GLU A 260 -3.84 16.03 -15.67
C GLU A 260 -3.60 16.64 -14.30
N PHE A 261 -2.60 16.17 -13.54
CA PHE A 261 -2.23 16.79 -12.27
C PHE A 261 -1.85 18.25 -12.49
N GLU A 262 -1.06 18.51 -13.54
CA GLU A 262 -0.63 19.87 -13.87
C GLU A 262 -1.79 20.76 -14.33
N ASP A 263 -2.79 20.21 -15.02
CA ASP A 263 -4.01 20.94 -15.40
C ASP A 263 -4.95 21.21 -14.23
N LEU A 264 -5.09 20.23 -13.32
CA LEU A 264 -6.07 20.28 -12.24
C LEU A 264 -5.60 21.15 -11.07
N TYR A 265 -4.33 20.99 -10.66
CA TYR A 265 -3.81 21.57 -9.42
C TYR A 265 -2.82 22.71 -9.67
N TYR A 266 -1.85 22.50 -10.56
CA TYR A 266 -0.80 23.50 -10.83
C TYR A 266 -1.32 24.67 -11.69
N GLN A 267 -2.16 24.38 -12.67
CA GLN A 267 -2.87 25.36 -13.52
C GLN A 267 -1.94 26.39 -14.18
N ARG A 268 -0.67 26.02 -14.42
CA ARG A 268 0.36 26.92 -14.96
C ARG A 268 0.53 28.22 -14.16
N MET A 269 0.21 28.21 -12.87
CA MET A 269 0.40 29.36 -11.99
C MET A 269 1.79 29.31 -11.35
N THR A 270 2.60 30.36 -11.54
CA THR A 270 3.93 30.46 -10.91
C THR A 270 3.84 30.34 -9.38
N ALA A 271 2.78 30.88 -8.78
CA ALA A 271 2.49 30.78 -7.35
C ALA A 271 2.33 29.32 -6.88
N ARG A 272 1.79 28.43 -7.73
CA ARG A 272 1.54 27.01 -7.45
C ARG A 272 2.62 26.07 -7.97
N LEU A 273 3.75 26.60 -8.46
CA LEU A 273 4.82 25.78 -9.03
C LEU A 273 5.34 24.71 -8.05
N HIS A 274 5.25 24.97 -6.74
CA HIS A 274 5.63 24.03 -5.68
C HIS A 274 4.70 22.83 -5.49
N PHE A 275 3.53 22.81 -6.16
CA PHE A 275 2.65 21.65 -6.16
C PHE A 275 3.24 20.51 -7.00
N VAL A 276 3.99 20.83 -8.05
CA VAL A 276 4.65 19.84 -8.91
C VAL A 276 5.92 19.35 -8.25
N ARG A 277 5.78 18.48 -7.24
CA ARG A 277 6.89 17.87 -6.50
C ARG A 277 7.54 16.75 -7.34
N GLN A 278 8.73 16.31 -6.94
CA GLN A 278 9.38 15.14 -7.58
C GLN A 278 8.50 13.87 -7.51
N SER A 279 7.63 13.73 -6.51
CA SER A 279 6.69 12.61 -6.43
C SER A 279 5.67 12.56 -7.59
N VAL A 280 5.33 13.70 -8.17
CA VAL A 280 4.50 13.78 -9.38
C VAL A 280 5.29 13.25 -10.56
N HIS A 281 6.47 13.86 -10.82
CA HIS A 281 7.32 13.50 -11.94
C HIS A 281 7.74 12.01 -11.92
N ARG A 282 8.09 11.50 -10.74
CA ARG A 282 8.58 10.13 -10.54
C ARG A 282 7.63 9.05 -11.05
N MET A 283 6.33 9.33 -11.11
CA MET A 283 5.31 8.36 -11.54
C MET A 283 5.59 7.81 -12.95
N ILE A 284 6.14 8.62 -13.86
CA ILE A 284 6.42 8.21 -15.24
C ILE A 284 7.57 7.20 -15.33
N HIS A 285 8.45 7.16 -14.32
CA HIS A 285 9.63 6.27 -14.29
C HIS A 285 9.32 4.88 -13.75
N LEU A 286 8.18 4.70 -13.06
CA LEU A 286 7.85 3.45 -12.39
C LEU A 286 7.77 2.25 -13.35
N ALA A 287 7.17 2.42 -14.53
CA ALA A 287 7.06 1.34 -15.52
C ALA A 287 8.39 1.00 -16.21
N PRO A 288 9.15 1.98 -16.76
CA PRO A 288 10.51 1.72 -17.26
C PRO A 288 11.40 1.00 -16.26
N GLU A 289 11.23 1.31 -14.98
CA GLU A 289 12.02 0.71 -13.93
C GLU A 289 11.65 -0.76 -13.67
N VAL A 290 10.37 -1.11 -13.74
CA VAL A 290 9.95 -2.53 -13.65
C VAL A 290 10.58 -3.36 -14.77
N LEU A 291 10.80 -2.80 -15.96
CA LEU A 291 11.52 -3.49 -17.04
C LEU A 291 13.01 -3.70 -16.71
N ARG A 292 13.61 -2.80 -15.93
CA ARG A 292 15.03 -2.84 -15.57
C ARG A 292 15.32 -3.77 -14.40
N PHE A 293 14.51 -3.71 -13.34
CA PHE A 293 14.78 -4.40 -12.08
C PHE A 293 13.73 -5.45 -11.70
N GLY A 294 12.68 -5.59 -12.49
CA GLY A 294 11.50 -6.33 -12.12
C GLY A 294 10.58 -5.53 -11.18
N PRO A 295 9.50 -6.15 -10.71
CA PRO A 295 8.50 -5.52 -9.84
C PRO A 295 9.10 -4.84 -8.61
N GLN A 296 8.72 -3.57 -8.39
CA GLN A 296 9.27 -2.72 -7.33
C GLN A 296 9.07 -3.24 -5.90
N GLY A 297 8.10 -4.14 -5.69
CA GLY A 297 7.92 -4.82 -4.42
C GLY A 297 9.15 -5.61 -3.96
N TYR A 298 9.99 -6.10 -4.88
CA TYR A 298 11.19 -6.90 -4.59
C TYR A 298 12.34 -6.13 -3.94
N TYR A 299 12.41 -4.82 -4.18
CA TYR A 299 13.47 -3.95 -3.68
C TYR A 299 12.90 -2.74 -2.92
N SER A 300 11.67 -2.88 -2.42
CA SER A 300 11.05 -1.93 -1.52
C SER A 300 11.78 -1.87 -0.18
N GLN A 301 11.76 -0.71 0.47
CA GLN A 301 12.60 -0.45 1.64
C GLN A 301 12.00 -0.90 2.97
N TRP A 302 10.87 -1.62 2.96
CA TRP A 302 10.21 -2.09 4.18
C TRP A 302 11.13 -2.93 5.07
N THR A 303 11.84 -3.90 4.48
CA THR A 303 12.76 -4.78 5.22
C THR A 303 13.95 -4.00 5.73
N MET A 304 14.50 -3.09 4.92
CA MET A 304 15.65 -2.26 5.29
C MET A 304 15.31 -1.33 6.46
N GLU A 305 14.17 -0.64 6.43
CA GLU A 305 13.70 0.21 7.53
C GLU A 305 13.46 -0.59 8.82
N ARG A 306 12.90 -1.81 8.71
CA ARG A 306 12.76 -2.70 9.85
C ARG A 306 14.13 -3.10 10.42
N THR A 307 15.10 -3.41 9.57
CA THR A 307 16.46 -3.73 10.01
C THR A 307 17.13 -2.53 10.69
N ILE A 308 16.95 -1.31 10.17
CA ILE A 308 17.44 -0.08 10.80
C ILE A 308 16.83 0.08 12.19
N GLY A 309 15.51 -0.10 12.32
CA GLY A 309 14.81 -0.08 13.62
C GLY A 309 15.37 -1.12 14.61
N ASN A 310 15.51 -2.36 14.17
CA ASN A 310 16.06 -3.46 15.00
C ASN A 310 17.50 -3.18 15.45
N ILE A 311 18.35 -2.66 14.56
CA ILE A 311 19.72 -2.27 14.93
C ILE A 311 19.67 -1.11 15.94
N GLY A 312 18.78 -0.14 15.74
CA GLY A 312 18.58 0.97 16.68
C GLY A 312 18.21 0.52 18.09
N GLU A 313 17.33 -0.48 18.22
CA GLU A 313 16.95 -1.09 19.51
C GLU A 313 18.13 -1.80 20.20
N GLU A 314 19.13 -2.23 19.43
CA GLU A 314 20.33 -2.90 19.95
C GLU A 314 21.44 -1.92 20.37
N ILE A 315 21.30 -0.62 20.06
CA ILE A 315 22.27 0.40 20.46
C ILE A 315 22.16 0.64 21.97
N LYS A 316 23.14 0.14 22.71
CA LYS A 316 23.18 0.26 24.19
C LYS A 316 24.13 1.35 24.69
N GLN A 317 24.95 1.91 23.81
CA GLN A 317 25.96 2.92 24.17
C GLN A 317 25.69 4.27 23.47
N PRO A 318 25.11 5.25 24.18
CA PRO A 318 24.77 6.55 23.58
C PRO A 318 26.00 7.42 23.25
N SER A 319 27.17 7.14 23.82
CA SER A 319 28.39 7.93 23.59
C SER A 319 29.12 7.60 22.27
N ASN A 320 28.86 6.44 21.66
CA ASN A 320 29.41 6.08 20.35
C ASN A 320 28.43 5.23 19.53
N PRO A 321 27.27 5.82 19.16
CA PRO A 321 26.15 5.07 18.60
C PRO A 321 26.47 4.45 17.23
N TYR A 322 27.25 5.15 16.38
CA TYR A 322 27.60 4.67 15.04
C TYR A 322 28.58 3.49 15.06
N THR A 323 29.60 3.54 15.92
CA THR A 323 30.53 2.41 16.07
C THR A 323 29.78 1.20 16.63
N ASN A 324 28.94 1.41 17.65
CA ASN A 324 28.14 0.33 18.22
C ASN A 324 27.18 -0.27 17.19
N ALA A 325 26.46 0.55 16.41
CA ALA A 325 25.60 0.09 15.33
C ALA A 325 26.37 -0.73 14.28
N SER A 326 27.58 -0.30 13.92
CA SER A 326 28.45 -1.01 12.97
C SER A 326 28.83 -2.40 13.49
N GLU A 327 29.26 -2.50 14.75
CA GLU A 327 29.59 -3.78 15.40
C GLU A 327 28.38 -4.71 15.51
N ARG A 328 27.19 -4.16 15.83
CA ARG A 328 25.93 -4.93 15.84
C ARG A 328 25.59 -5.46 14.45
N ALA A 329 25.75 -4.64 13.41
CA ALA A 329 25.54 -5.04 12.03
C ALA A 329 26.49 -6.16 11.60
N VAL A 330 27.80 -6.03 11.90
CA VAL A 330 28.82 -7.08 11.61
C VAL A 330 28.49 -8.38 12.35
N THR A 331 28.13 -8.31 13.63
CA THR A 331 27.75 -9.49 14.41
C THR A 331 26.55 -10.21 13.79
N ARG A 332 25.50 -9.47 13.42
CA ARG A 332 24.31 -10.06 12.79
C ARG A 332 24.62 -10.66 11.42
N CYS A 333 25.42 -9.98 10.60
CA CYS A 333 25.86 -10.52 9.31
C CYS A 333 26.65 -11.82 9.47
N THR A 334 27.52 -11.88 10.48
CA THR A 334 28.31 -13.08 10.81
C THR A 334 27.39 -14.22 11.25
N MET A 335 26.44 -13.99 12.15
CA MET A 335 25.46 -14.99 12.58
C MET A 335 24.61 -15.49 11.41
N ASN A 336 24.11 -14.58 10.56
CA ASN A 336 23.33 -14.95 9.38
C ASN A 336 24.15 -15.79 8.39
N ALA A 337 25.44 -15.46 8.19
CA ALA A 337 26.33 -16.25 7.35
C ALA A 337 26.55 -17.66 7.94
N LEU A 338 26.73 -17.77 9.26
CA LEU A 338 26.84 -19.07 9.94
C LEU A 338 25.55 -19.89 9.78
N PHE A 339 24.37 -19.29 9.98
CA PHE A 339 23.08 -19.94 9.78
C PHE A 339 22.84 -20.35 8.33
N ALA A 340 23.37 -19.61 7.36
CA ALA A 340 23.29 -19.97 5.95
C ALA A 340 24.22 -21.15 5.60
N MET A 341 25.39 -21.22 6.24
CA MET A 341 26.35 -22.32 6.07
C MET A 341 25.89 -23.60 6.78
N ASP A 342 25.32 -23.47 7.98
CA ASP A 342 24.75 -24.56 8.76
C ASP A 342 23.39 -24.14 9.36
N PRO A 343 22.28 -24.47 8.66
CA PRO A 343 20.94 -24.16 9.14
C PRO A 343 20.57 -24.76 10.50
N SER A 344 21.28 -25.80 10.97
CA SER A 344 21.00 -26.42 12.27
C SER A 344 21.38 -25.52 13.47
N LEU A 345 22.24 -24.52 13.24
CA LEU A 345 22.64 -23.54 14.24
C LEU A 345 21.54 -22.50 14.51
N ASP A 346 20.56 -22.36 13.61
CA ASP A 346 19.46 -21.41 13.74
C ASP A 346 18.33 -22.00 14.61
N THR A 347 18.51 -21.96 15.93
CA THR A 347 17.50 -22.41 16.92
C THR A 347 16.32 -21.44 17.06
N SER A 348 16.35 -20.29 16.38
CA SER A 348 15.31 -19.27 16.44
C SER A 348 14.11 -19.58 15.54
N LYS A 349 14.32 -20.40 14.50
CA LYS A 349 13.24 -20.92 13.67
C LYS A 349 12.47 -21.94 14.47
N LYS A 350 11.28 -21.55 14.97
CA LYS A 350 10.27 -22.51 15.39
C LYS A 350 10.07 -23.47 14.21
N GLU A 351 10.21 -24.78 14.43
CA GLU A 351 9.79 -25.75 13.43
C GLU A 351 8.36 -25.40 13.01
N ASN A 352 8.12 -25.37 11.71
CA ASN A 352 6.86 -24.96 11.09
C ASN A 352 5.77 -26.01 11.35
N THR A 353 5.44 -26.16 12.63
CA THR A 353 4.54 -27.18 13.14
C THR A 353 3.16 -26.57 13.23
N LEU A 354 2.21 -27.20 12.55
CA LEU A 354 0.82 -26.81 12.67
C LEU A 354 0.37 -26.98 14.13
N PRO A 355 -0.45 -26.06 14.67
CA PRO A 355 -1.00 -26.22 16.00
C PRO A 355 -1.68 -27.58 16.17
N ARG A 356 -1.61 -28.15 17.37
CA ARG A 356 -2.24 -29.45 17.68
C ARG A 356 -3.71 -29.47 17.26
N TYR A 357 -4.13 -30.54 16.59
CA TYR A 357 -5.47 -30.75 16.03
C TYR A 357 -5.83 -29.92 14.80
N SER A 358 -4.85 -29.24 14.18
CA SER A 358 -5.01 -28.74 12.82
C SER A 358 -4.98 -29.90 11.82
N VAL A 359 -5.60 -29.71 10.66
CA VAL A 359 -5.53 -30.64 9.54
C VAL A 359 -4.82 -29.94 8.40
N ASP A 360 -3.67 -30.48 8.00
CA ASP A 360 -3.02 -30.10 6.75
C ASP A 360 -3.86 -30.63 5.60
N VAL A 361 -4.32 -29.70 4.75
CA VAL A 361 -5.16 -30.03 3.59
C VAL A 361 -4.39 -29.80 2.29
N GLY A 362 -3.06 -29.63 2.34
CA GLY A 362 -2.17 -29.52 1.18
C GLY A 362 -2.07 -28.11 0.59
N ASN A 363 -1.08 -27.91 -0.31
CA ASN A 363 -0.81 -26.65 -1.02
C ASN A 363 -0.58 -25.42 -0.10
N GLY A 364 -0.17 -25.62 1.14
CA GLY A 364 0.00 -24.55 2.14
C GLY A 364 -1.30 -24.12 2.83
N TYR A 365 -2.41 -24.82 2.59
CA TYR A 365 -3.67 -24.62 3.29
C TYR A 365 -3.77 -25.56 4.50
N ALA A 366 -4.30 -25.06 5.61
CA ALA A 366 -4.55 -25.89 6.79
C ALA A 366 -5.82 -25.46 7.53
N LEU A 367 -6.66 -26.41 7.92
CA LEU A 367 -7.78 -26.16 8.84
C LEU A 367 -7.24 -26.03 10.25
N LEU A 368 -7.52 -24.91 10.92
CA LEU A 368 -6.98 -24.59 12.25
C LEU A 368 -8.00 -24.83 13.37
N ARG A 369 -7.52 -24.79 14.63
CA ARG A 369 -8.33 -25.07 15.82
C ARG A 369 -9.49 -24.07 15.99
N ARG A 370 -10.52 -24.52 16.72
CA ARG A 370 -11.94 -24.07 16.75
C ARG A 370 -12.76 -24.80 15.67
N ARG A 371 -13.28 -25.97 16.08
CA ARG A 371 -14.06 -26.91 15.27
C ARG A 371 -15.10 -27.60 16.15
N ASP A 372 -16.14 -28.16 15.55
CA ASP A 372 -17.04 -29.04 16.27
C ASP A 372 -16.27 -30.26 16.85
N ARG A 373 -16.56 -30.62 18.10
CA ARG A 373 -15.96 -31.80 18.74
C ARG A 373 -16.42 -33.10 18.08
N TYR A 374 -17.70 -33.17 17.74
CA TYR A 374 -18.38 -34.32 17.11
C TYR A 374 -19.07 -33.89 15.82
N ASN A 375 -19.50 -34.85 15.00
CA ASN A 375 -20.28 -34.52 13.81
C ASN A 375 -21.64 -33.97 14.22
N VAL A 376 -22.00 -32.81 13.68
CA VAL A 376 -23.28 -32.13 13.92
C VAL A 376 -24.16 -32.29 12.69
N THR A 377 -25.47 -32.43 12.90
CA THR A 377 -26.45 -32.42 11.81
C THR A 377 -26.52 -31.02 11.21
N ILE A 378 -26.31 -30.91 9.90
CA ILE A 378 -26.39 -29.63 9.18
C ILE A 378 -27.85 -29.32 8.88
N SER A 379 -28.27 -28.09 9.14
CA SER A 379 -29.63 -27.62 8.85
C SER A 379 -29.82 -27.32 7.36
N GLU A 380 -31.05 -27.42 6.89
CA GLU A 380 -31.43 -26.82 5.60
C GLU A 380 -31.38 -25.28 5.67
N PRO A 381 -31.07 -24.57 4.58
CA PRO A 381 -30.79 -25.07 3.22
C PRO A 381 -29.32 -25.53 2.99
N TYR A 382 -28.43 -25.37 3.98
CA TYR A 382 -27.01 -25.69 3.84
C TYR A 382 -26.75 -27.16 3.51
N ALA A 383 -27.51 -28.08 4.10
CA ALA A 383 -27.36 -29.51 3.87
C ALA A 383 -27.60 -29.88 2.40
N SER A 384 -28.69 -29.39 1.80
CA SER A 384 -28.99 -29.59 0.38
C SER A 384 -27.88 -29.07 -0.53
N GLY A 385 -27.39 -27.85 -0.28
CA GLY A 385 -26.31 -27.25 -1.09
C GLY A 385 -24.99 -28.04 -1.04
N ILE A 386 -24.65 -28.63 0.11
CA ILE A 386 -23.47 -29.50 0.23
C ILE A 386 -23.66 -30.82 -0.52
N LEU A 387 -24.83 -31.46 -0.38
CA LEU A 387 -25.11 -32.73 -1.05
C LEU A 387 -25.10 -32.56 -2.57
N GLU A 388 -25.70 -31.48 -3.08
CA GLU A 388 -25.70 -31.14 -4.50
C GLU A 388 -24.28 -30.90 -5.03
N HIS A 389 -23.51 -30.02 -4.37
CA HIS A 389 -22.14 -29.69 -4.80
C HIS A 389 -21.22 -30.91 -4.83
N LEU A 390 -21.35 -31.80 -3.84
CA LEU A 390 -20.53 -33.00 -3.72
C LEU A 390 -21.10 -34.21 -4.48
N CYS A 391 -22.20 -34.04 -5.23
CA CYS A 391 -22.88 -35.12 -5.95
C CYS A 391 -23.24 -36.32 -5.06
N LEU A 392 -23.66 -36.05 -3.81
CA LEU A 392 -24.02 -37.06 -2.83
C LEU A 392 -25.53 -37.34 -2.83
N GLN A 393 -25.90 -38.57 -2.50
CA GLN A 393 -27.31 -38.95 -2.37
C GLN A 393 -28.00 -38.18 -1.23
N PRO A 394 -29.28 -37.79 -1.39
CA PRO A 394 -30.07 -37.12 -0.36
C PRO A 394 -30.07 -37.90 0.95
N ARG A 395 -29.61 -37.28 2.04
CA ARG A 395 -29.53 -37.90 3.38
C ARG A 395 -29.40 -36.84 4.47
N ILE A 396 -29.58 -37.26 5.73
CA ILE A 396 -29.21 -36.45 6.89
C ILE A 396 -27.69 -36.26 6.88
N LEU A 397 -27.24 -35.04 6.57
CA LEU A 397 -25.83 -34.70 6.51
C LEU A 397 -25.29 -34.43 7.91
N LYS A 398 -24.25 -35.18 8.31
CA LYS A 398 -23.52 -34.97 9.56
C LYS A 398 -22.04 -34.77 9.29
N LEU A 399 -21.49 -33.62 9.66
CA LEU A 399 -20.08 -33.28 9.47
C LEU A 399 -19.54 -32.43 10.62
N LYS A 400 -18.22 -32.18 10.63
CA LYS A 400 -17.59 -31.24 11.56
C LYS A 400 -17.36 -29.90 10.87
N ARG A 401 -17.84 -28.82 11.48
CA ARG A 401 -17.54 -27.47 11.03
C ARG A 401 -16.22 -27.02 11.63
N TRP A 402 -15.47 -26.27 10.85
CA TRP A 402 -14.19 -25.67 11.18
C TRP A 402 -14.32 -24.17 11.03
N ALA A 403 -13.73 -23.41 11.95
CA ALA A 403 -13.94 -21.96 12.03
C ALA A 403 -12.81 -21.15 11.38
N ARG A 404 -11.69 -21.80 11.03
CA ARG A 404 -10.45 -21.13 10.60
C ARG A 404 -9.74 -21.93 9.52
N LEU A 405 -9.23 -21.22 8.53
CA LEU A 405 -8.41 -21.74 7.45
C LEU A 405 -7.15 -20.88 7.32
N ARG A 406 -5.97 -21.50 7.45
CA ARG A 406 -4.69 -20.89 7.07
C ARG A 406 -4.56 -20.92 5.56
N LEU A 407 -4.15 -19.79 4.98
CA LEU A 407 -3.88 -19.64 3.56
C LEU A 407 -2.36 -19.73 3.27
N PRO A 408 -1.95 -20.05 2.03
CA PRO A 408 -0.53 -20.12 1.66
C PRO A 408 0.22 -18.80 1.77
N ASN A 409 -0.51 -17.68 1.83
CA ASN A 409 0.01 -16.33 2.00
C ASN A 409 0.18 -15.94 3.49
N GLY A 410 0.04 -16.90 4.41
CA GLY A 410 0.19 -16.70 5.85
C GLY A 410 -1.02 -16.07 6.55
N GLN A 411 -2.05 -15.62 5.83
CA GLN A 411 -3.29 -15.11 6.44
C GLN A 411 -4.12 -16.25 7.04
N ILE A 412 -4.91 -15.94 8.08
CA ILE A 412 -5.94 -16.83 8.61
C ILE A 412 -7.31 -16.28 8.24
N ALA A 413 -8.02 -17.01 7.38
CA ALA A 413 -9.42 -16.76 7.06
C ALA A 413 -10.31 -17.37 8.15
N ARG A 414 -11.15 -16.53 8.77
CA ARG A 414 -12.11 -16.93 9.80
C ARG A 414 -13.48 -17.21 9.18
N SER A 415 -14.47 -17.52 10.01
CA SER A 415 -15.85 -17.72 9.59
C SER A 415 -16.84 -17.26 10.66
N HIS A 416 -18.14 -17.16 10.32
CA HIS A 416 -19.21 -16.84 11.29
C HIS A 416 -19.25 -17.81 12.47
N PHE A 417 -19.03 -19.10 12.23
CA PHE A 417 -18.87 -20.11 13.29
C PHE A 417 -17.75 -19.78 14.31
N SER A 418 -16.78 -18.95 13.91
CA SER A 418 -15.72 -18.47 14.80
C SER A 418 -16.11 -17.26 15.66
N ASP A 419 -17.22 -16.58 15.34
CA ASP A 419 -17.65 -15.33 15.98
C ASP A 419 -18.83 -15.53 16.94
N ASP A 420 -19.56 -16.66 16.86
CA ASP A 420 -20.81 -16.95 17.61
C ASP A 420 -20.73 -16.88 19.15
N ASN A 421 -19.53 -16.89 19.75
CA ASN A 421 -19.33 -16.94 21.21
C ASN A 421 -18.42 -15.84 21.76
N THR A 422 -18.07 -14.82 20.97
CA THR A 422 -17.10 -13.81 21.38
C THR A 422 -17.71 -12.42 21.29
N ALA A 423 -17.60 -11.62 22.35
CA ALA A 423 -18.18 -10.27 22.40
C ALA A 423 -17.81 -9.47 21.14
N LYS A 424 -18.81 -9.22 20.29
CA LYS A 424 -18.69 -8.65 18.92
C LYS A 424 -17.83 -7.37 18.84
N ARG A 425 -17.71 -6.62 19.94
CA ARG A 425 -17.08 -5.29 19.98
C ARG A 425 -15.55 -5.26 19.84
N LYS A 426 -14.81 -6.38 19.90
CA LYS A 426 -13.32 -6.36 19.85
C LYS A 426 -12.66 -7.16 18.72
N LEU A 427 -13.42 -7.87 17.90
CA LEU A 427 -12.85 -8.70 16.83
C LEU A 427 -12.88 -7.98 15.48
N ARG A 428 -11.72 -7.95 14.83
CA ARG A 428 -11.55 -7.48 13.45
C ARG A 428 -11.98 -8.57 12.47
N CYS A 429 -12.92 -8.25 11.60
CA CYS A 429 -13.51 -9.14 10.60
C CYS A 429 -12.42 -9.72 9.69
N SER A 430 -12.32 -11.05 9.66
CA SER A 430 -11.36 -11.81 8.82
C SER A 430 -12.03 -12.97 8.10
N ARG A 431 -13.36 -12.89 7.95
CA ARG A 431 -14.21 -13.92 7.32
C ARG A 431 -14.48 -13.68 5.85
N VAL A 432 -14.12 -12.51 5.31
CA VAL A 432 -14.33 -12.21 3.90
C VAL A 432 -13.11 -12.62 3.07
N VAL A 433 -13.32 -13.39 2.00
CA VAL A 433 -12.25 -13.98 1.19
C VAL A 433 -12.38 -13.65 -0.30
N LYS A 434 -11.24 -13.64 -0.99
CA LYS A 434 -11.13 -13.42 -2.43
C LYS A 434 -11.14 -14.75 -3.20
N VAL A 435 -12.29 -15.06 -3.79
CA VAL A 435 -12.49 -15.99 -4.93
C VAL A 435 -13.27 -15.20 -5.99
N ALA A 436 -14.58 -15.38 -6.07
CA ALA A 436 -15.52 -14.27 -6.02
C ALA A 436 -15.62 -13.79 -4.56
N ILE A 437 -15.98 -12.55 -4.26
CA ILE A 437 -15.88 -12.05 -2.87
C ILE A 437 -16.94 -12.77 -2.01
N TYR A 438 -16.52 -13.59 -1.03
CA TYR A 438 -17.42 -14.38 -0.18
C TYR A 438 -17.30 -13.98 1.29
N ASP A 439 -18.41 -13.93 2.00
CA ASP A 439 -18.44 -13.96 3.48
C ASP A 439 -18.61 -15.42 3.95
N ILE A 440 -17.70 -15.92 4.77
CA ILE A 440 -17.61 -17.36 5.09
C ILE A 440 -18.40 -17.73 6.34
N ASP A 441 -19.26 -18.75 6.21
CA ASP A 441 -20.05 -19.29 7.32
C ASP A 441 -19.23 -20.30 8.14
N TYR A 442 -18.67 -21.32 7.47
CA TYR A 442 -17.76 -22.31 8.05
C TYR A 442 -17.01 -23.12 6.97
N TYR A 443 -15.94 -23.78 7.39
CA TYR A 443 -15.20 -24.76 6.59
C TYR A 443 -15.55 -26.19 7.02
N PHE A 444 -15.32 -27.16 6.15
CA PHE A 444 -15.53 -28.57 6.48
C PHE A 444 -14.67 -29.52 5.63
N GLU A 445 -14.45 -30.72 6.14
CA GLU A 445 -13.83 -31.82 5.39
C GLU A 445 -14.91 -32.62 4.66
N GLY A 446 -14.75 -32.80 3.35
CA GLY A 446 -15.59 -33.63 2.51
C GLY A 446 -14.95 -35.00 2.19
N PRO A 447 -15.40 -35.67 1.12
CA PRO A 447 -14.81 -36.91 0.63
C PRO A 447 -13.30 -36.77 0.40
N GLU A 448 -12.57 -37.88 0.54
CA GLU A 448 -11.11 -37.94 0.31
C GLU A 448 -10.27 -36.97 1.15
N ARG A 449 -10.82 -36.47 2.27
CA ARG A 449 -10.19 -35.42 3.12
C ARG A 449 -9.93 -34.11 2.38
N GLN A 450 -10.68 -33.84 1.32
CA GLN A 450 -10.68 -32.52 0.68
C GLN A 450 -11.40 -31.51 1.58
N ALA A 451 -10.96 -30.26 1.55
CA ALA A 451 -11.55 -29.20 2.35
C ALA A 451 -12.39 -28.26 1.49
N TYR A 452 -13.55 -27.92 2.02
CA TYR A 452 -14.53 -27.03 1.38
C TYR A 452 -14.89 -25.89 2.31
N ALA A 453 -15.37 -24.80 1.73
CA ALA A 453 -15.94 -23.67 2.42
C ALA A 453 -17.41 -23.53 2.04
N MET A 454 -18.23 -23.18 3.02
CA MET A 454 -19.58 -22.65 2.84
C MET A 454 -19.53 -21.14 3.05
N GLY A 455 -20.02 -20.37 2.09
CA GLY A 455 -20.06 -18.92 2.24
C GLY A 455 -21.04 -18.26 1.29
N SER A 456 -21.40 -17.03 1.64
CA SER A 456 -22.38 -16.22 0.91
C SER A 456 -21.68 -15.20 0.00
N LEU A 457 -22.05 -15.20 -1.28
CA LEU A 457 -21.40 -14.43 -2.34
C LEU A 457 -21.85 -12.96 -2.29
N PHE A 458 -20.92 -12.01 -2.26
CA PHE A 458 -21.28 -10.61 -2.49
C PHE A 458 -21.77 -10.39 -3.92
N LEU A 459 -22.84 -9.61 -4.06
CA LEU A 459 -23.44 -9.31 -5.36
C LEU A 459 -22.45 -8.59 -6.29
N PRO A 460 -22.61 -8.70 -7.62
CA PRO A 460 -21.73 -8.04 -8.58
C PRO A 460 -21.59 -6.54 -8.32
N PRO A 461 -20.40 -5.96 -8.61
CA PRO A 461 -20.15 -4.57 -8.28
C PRO A 461 -20.93 -3.60 -9.18
N ASP A 462 -21.13 -2.38 -8.68
CA ASP A 462 -21.54 -1.24 -9.49
C ASP A 462 -20.52 -0.98 -10.62
N LYS A 463 -20.92 -1.32 -11.85
CA LYS A 463 -20.07 -1.23 -13.05
C LYS A 463 -19.72 0.21 -13.40
N ASP A 464 -20.61 1.16 -13.15
CA ASP A 464 -20.38 2.56 -13.49
C ASP A 464 -19.41 3.19 -12.49
N LEU A 465 -19.58 2.90 -11.19
CA LEU A 465 -18.64 3.33 -10.17
C LEU A 465 -17.24 2.72 -10.38
N LEU A 466 -17.19 1.43 -10.73
CA LEU A 466 -15.93 0.77 -11.04
C LEU A 466 -15.25 1.42 -12.25
N ARG A 467 -16.00 1.76 -13.31
CA ARG A 467 -15.45 2.46 -14.49
C ARG A 467 -14.96 3.87 -14.16
N GLN A 468 -15.76 4.66 -13.44
CA GLN A 468 -15.41 6.05 -13.09
C GLN A 468 -14.21 6.14 -12.14
N SER A 469 -14.04 5.15 -11.26
CA SER A 469 -12.91 5.05 -10.34
C SER A 469 -11.68 4.38 -10.94
N HIS A 470 -11.66 4.09 -12.25
CA HIS A 470 -10.59 3.31 -12.89
C HIS A 470 -10.36 1.92 -12.23
N GLY A 471 -11.38 1.34 -11.60
CA GLY A 471 -11.28 0.08 -10.86
C GLY A 471 -10.82 0.23 -9.41
N ALA A 472 -10.63 1.47 -8.91
CA ALA A 472 -10.20 1.70 -7.54
C ALA A 472 -11.30 1.41 -6.50
N VAL A 473 -12.57 1.58 -6.87
CA VAL A 473 -13.73 1.34 -5.99
C VAL A 473 -14.57 0.20 -6.53
N TRP A 474 -14.45 -0.97 -5.90
CA TRP A 474 -15.34 -2.10 -6.10
C TRP A 474 -16.39 -2.06 -5.00
N SER A 475 -17.63 -1.75 -5.36
CA SER A 475 -18.74 -1.65 -4.40
C SER A 475 -19.88 -2.58 -4.77
N SER A 476 -20.39 -3.30 -3.78
CA SER A 476 -21.44 -4.30 -3.90
C SER A 476 -22.67 -3.91 -3.05
N PRO A 477 -23.90 -4.09 -3.55
CA PRO A 477 -25.13 -3.72 -2.85
C PRO A 477 -25.56 -4.68 -1.74
N GLY A 478 -24.82 -5.76 -1.50
CA GLY A 478 -25.12 -6.69 -0.43
C GLY A 478 -24.59 -8.10 -0.68
N ILE A 479 -25.10 -9.04 0.11
CA ILE A 479 -24.75 -10.46 0.07
C ILE A 479 -25.90 -11.23 -0.59
N GLY A 480 -25.55 -12.05 -1.58
CA GLY A 480 -26.45 -12.91 -2.34
C GLY A 480 -26.47 -14.35 -1.82
N GLU A 481 -26.45 -15.30 -2.76
CA GLU A 481 -26.63 -16.73 -2.47
C GLU A 481 -25.42 -17.36 -1.77
N THR A 482 -25.71 -18.40 -0.99
CA THR A 482 -24.71 -19.22 -0.32
C THR A 482 -24.27 -20.38 -1.22
N HIS A 483 -22.97 -20.58 -1.33
CA HIS A 483 -22.37 -21.62 -2.15
C HIS A 483 -21.35 -22.44 -1.38
N VAL A 484 -21.17 -23.68 -1.84
CA VAL A 484 -20.07 -24.55 -1.45
C VAL A 484 -19.00 -24.49 -2.52
N PHE A 485 -17.75 -24.37 -2.11
CA PHE A 485 -16.61 -24.40 -3.03
C PHE A 485 -15.34 -24.92 -2.34
N HIS A 486 -14.37 -25.34 -3.16
CA HIS A 486 -13.12 -25.90 -2.67
C HIS A 486 -12.20 -24.81 -2.06
N VAL A 487 -11.56 -25.07 -0.92
CA VAL A 487 -10.77 -24.05 -0.20
C VAL A 487 -9.57 -23.52 -1.01
N TYR A 488 -9.00 -24.32 -1.91
CA TYR A 488 -7.91 -23.90 -2.79
C TYR A 488 -8.26 -22.76 -3.74
N GLN A 489 -9.54 -22.45 -3.91
CA GLN A 489 -9.95 -21.28 -4.70
C GLN A 489 -9.68 -19.97 -3.93
N ILE A 490 -9.55 -20.03 -2.60
CA ILE A 490 -9.34 -18.86 -1.74
C ILE A 490 -7.93 -18.31 -1.91
N VAL A 491 -7.84 -17.08 -2.44
CA VAL A 491 -6.58 -16.39 -2.73
C VAL A 491 -6.07 -15.60 -1.54
N SER A 492 -6.96 -14.88 -0.85
CA SER A 492 -6.60 -13.99 0.26
C SER A 492 -7.81 -13.61 1.12
N VAL A 493 -7.56 -13.20 2.35
CA VAL A 493 -8.55 -12.50 3.19
C VAL A 493 -8.59 -11.03 2.77
N VAL A 494 -9.79 -10.49 2.61
CA VAL A 494 -10.06 -9.11 2.21
C VAL A 494 -11.02 -8.43 3.19
N ALA A 495 -11.18 -7.11 3.09
CA ALA A 495 -12.16 -6.35 3.86
C ALA A 495 -13.34 -5.97 2.98
N MET A 496 -14.55 -6.08 3.53
CA MET A 496 -15.76 -5.45 2.97
C MET A 496 -16.29 -4.46 4.00
N VAL A 497 -16.16 -3.17 3.68
CA VAL A 497 -16.47 -2.08 4.61
C VAL A 497 -17.86 -1.54 4.25
N PRO A 498 -18.83 -1.51 5.19
CA PRO A 498 -20.16 -0.93 4.95
C PRO A 498 -20.06 0.57 4.68
N TRP A 499 -20.86 1.07 3.76
CA TRP A 499 -20.82 2.47 3.36
C TRP A 499 -22.12 2.86 2.64
N ASP A 500 -22.55 4.12 2.74
CA ASP A 500 -23.63 4.69 1.91
C ASP A 500 -23.04 5.41 0.67
N LYS A 501 -23.28 4.90 -0.54
CA LYS A 501 -22.72 5.50 -1.77
C LYS A 501 -23.39 6.81 -2.19
N GLY A 502 -24.60 7.11 -1.70
CA GLY A 502 -25.40 8.28 -2.05
C GLY A 502 -25.24 9.49 -1.13
N TYR A 503 -24.81 9.26 0.12
CA TYR A 503 -24.63 10.32 1.12
C TYR A 503 -23.47 11.29 0.78
N LYS A 504 -23.75 12.60 0.74
CA LYS A 504 -22.73 13.66 0.65
C LYS A 504 -22.50 14.29 2.01
N LEU A 505 -21.23 14.42 2.40
CA LEU A 505 -20.84 15.05 3.68
C LEU A 505 -21.07 16.57 3.71
N GLU A 506 -21.33 17.21 2.56
CA GLU A 506 -21.61 18.66 2.50
C GLU A 506 -23.04 19.04 2.98
N GLU A 507 -23.96 18.08 3.12
CA GLU A 507 -25.39 18.31 3.42
C GLU A 507 -25.78 18.01 4.89
N ALA A 508 -24.81 17.86 5.80
CA ALA A 508 -25.10 17.50 7.19
C ALA A 508 -25.59 18.69 8.03
N ASP A 509 -26.90 18.95 7.98
CA ASP A 509 -27.65 19.38 9.17
C ASP A 509 -27.67 18.23 10.20
N SER A 510 -27.77 18.60 11.47
CA SER A 510 -27.31 17.91 12.68
C SER A 510 -27.85 16.52 13.06
N ASP A 511 -28.48 15.76 12.17
CA ASP A 511 -29.00 14.43 12.52
C ASP A 511 -28.03 13.32 12.10
N PHE A 512 -27.10 13.03 13.01
CA PHE A 512 -26.16 11.94 12.91
C PHE A 512 -26.88 10.59 13.11
N MET A 513 -26.89 9.74 12.09
CA MET A 513 -27.19 8.32 12.26
C MET A 513 -25.95 7.68 12.90
N GLU A 514 -26.03 7.33 14.18
CA GLU A 514 -25.00 6.56 14.86
C GLU A 514 -24.75 5.26 14.08
N LEU A 515 -23.57 5.14 13.45
CA LEU A 515 -23.01 3.86 13.04
C LEU A 515 -22.54 3.12 14.31
N GLY A 516 -23.48 2.81 15.19
CA GLY A 516 -23.27 1.94 16.33
C GLY A 516 -23.23 0.47 15.89
N PRO A 517 -22.52 -0.42 16.62
CA PRO A 517 -22.58 -1.86 16.39
C PRO A 517 -23.92 -2.50 16.77
N ASP A 518 -24.86 -1.73 17.33
CA ASP A 518 -26.08 -2.23 17.95
C ASP A 518 -27.31 -1.82 17.15
N SER A 519 -27.62 -2.58 16.09
CA SER A 519 -29.00 -2.77 15.67
C SER A 519 -29.16 -4.23 15.26
N ASP A 520 -29.62 -5.03 16.22
CA ASP A 520 -30.09 -6.41 16.03
C ASP A 520 -31.33 -6.42 15.13
N SER A 521 -31.12 -6.23 13.83
CA SER A 521 -31.99 -6.82 12.83
C SER A 521 -31.10 -7.40 11.74
N GLU A 522 -31.00 -8.73 11.71
CA GLU A 522 -30.38 -9.46 10.60
C GLU A 522 -31.02 -9.08 9.24
N LEU A 523 -32.23 -8.51 9.26
CA LEU A 523 -32.91 -7.94 8.10
C LEU A 523 -32.34 -6.61 7.56
N GLN A 524 -31.73 -5.72 8.37
CA GLN A 524 -31.16 -4.45 7.88
C GLN A 524 -29.73 -4.56 7.35
N SER A 525 -29.10 -5.74 7.47
CA SER A 525 -27.74 -5.99 6.97
C SER A 525 -27.70 -6.32 5.47
N ARG A 526 -28.83 -6.70 4.87
CA ARG A 526 -28.90 -7.15 3.48
C ARG A 526 -29.01 -6.02 2.45
N ASP A 527 -29.37 -4.81 2.88
CA ASP A 527 -29.62 -3.63 2.02
C ASP A 527 -28.58 -2.49 2.20
N ARG A 528 -27.37 -2.79 2.71
CA ARG A 528 -26.29 -1.80 2.77
C ARG A 528 -25.27 -2.06 1.69
N ASP A 529 -24.78 -1.00 1.07
CA ASP A 529 -23.62 -1.14 0.19
C ASP A 529 -22.36 -1.41 1.01
N TYR A 530 -21.45 -2.13 0.36
CA TYR A 530 -20.12 -2.42 0.87
C TYR A 530 -19.09 -2.03 -0.19
N PHE A 531 -17.88 -1.67 0.24
CA PHE A 531 -16.74 -1.54 -0.68
C PHE A 531 -15.57 -2.44 -0.25
N LEU A 532 -14.88 -2.97 -1.26
CA LEU A 532 -13.74 -3.87 -1.09
C LEU A 532 -12.47 -3.10 -0.73
N VAL A 533 -11.75 -3.63 0.26
CA VAL A 533 -10.40 -3.20 0.60
C VAL A 533 -9.50 -4.43 0.60
N GLU A 534 -8.50 -4.42 -0.25
CA GLU A 534 -7.45 -5.43 -0.27
C GLU A 534 -6.23 -4.92 0.49
N LYS A 535 -5.46 -5.80 1.14
CA LYS A 535 -4.22 -5.42 1.82
C LYS A 535 -3.22 -4.93 0.77
N PRO A 536 -2.90 -3.62 0.72
CA PRO A 536 -1.88 -3.13 -0.22
C PRO A 536 -0.57 -3.84 0.08
N GLY A 537 0.14 -4.35 -0.93
CA GLY A 537 1.44 -5.00 -0.68
C GLY A 537 1.38 -6.31 0.11
N LEU A 538 0.26 -7.05 0.12
CA LEU A 538 0.18 -8.39 0.71
C LEU A 538 1.33 -9.28 0.25
N SER A 539 1.65 -9.28 -1.05
CA SER A 539 2.77 -10.07 -1.58
C SER A 539 4.13 -9.65 -1.01
N MET A 540 4.34 -8.37 -0.68
CA MET A 540 5.56 -7.91 0.00
C MET A 540 5.62 -8.43 1.44
N ALA A 541 4.50 -8.41 2.16
CA ALA A 541 4.42 -8.98 3.50
C ALA A 541 4.78 -10.47 3.48
N VAL A 542 4.21 -11.25 2.54
CA VAL A 542 4.53 -12.67 2.35
C VAL A 542 6.03 -12.89 2.11
N MET A 543 6.66 -12.08 1.25
CA MET A 543 8.11 -12.18 0.99
C MET A 543 8.96 -11.88 2.24
N SER A 544 8.45 -11.04 3.15
CA SER A 544 9.11 -10.77 4.43
C SER A 544 8.92 -11.86 5.49
N GLY A 545 8.28 -12.98 5.15
CA GLY A 545 7.98 -14.08 6.06
C GLY A 545 6.80 -13.81 6.98
N PHE A 546 5.81 -13.02 6.52
CA PHE A 546 4.60 -12.78 7.30
C PHE A 546 3.79 -14.06 7.48
N GLU A 547 3.49 -14.40 8.73
CA GLU A 547 2.49 -15.39 9.12
C GLU A 547 1.59 -14.80 10.21
N GLU A 548 0.27 -14.93 10.07
CA GLU A 548 -0.68 -14.51 11.08
C GLU A 548 -0.70 -15.53 12.23
N GLU A 549 -0.49 -15.05 13.46
CA GLU A 549 -0.54 -15.91 14.63
C GLU A 549 -1.98 -16.30 15.00
N ASP A 550 -2.18 -17.59 15.30
CA ASP A 550 -3.44 -18.16 15.78
C ASP A 550 -3.61 -17.95 17.31
N THR A 551 -3.37 -16.73 17.84
CA THR A 551 -3.18 -16.50 19.29
C THR A 551 -4.28 -15.73 20.02
N ARG A 552 -5.44 -15.44 19.40
CA ARG A 552 -6.43 -14.53 20.04
C ARG A 552 -7.39 -15.12 21.07
N ASP A 553 -7.48 -16.43 21.23
CA ASP A 553 -8.43 -17.04 22.20
C ASP A 553 -7.75 -17.69 23.43
N TYR A 554 -6.42 -17.76 23.47
CA TYR A 554 -5.72 -18.54 24.50
C TYR A 554 -5.57 -17.86 25.88
N LYS A 555 -5.93 -16.58 26.02
CA LYS A 555 -5.71 -15.85 27.28
C LYS A 555 -6.88 -15.87 28.27
N ASN A 556 -8.06 -16.38 27.89
CA ASN A 556 -9.25 -16.32 28.76
C ASN A 556 -9.82 -17.68 29.19
N GLU A 557 -9.17 -18.82 28.88
CA GLU A 557 -9.68 -20.15 29.24
C GLU A 557 -8.94 -20.85 30.40
N PHE A 558 -7.96 -20.19 31.04
CA PHE A 558 -7.14 -20.81 32.11
C PHE A 558 -6.87 -19.90 33.31
N GLN A 559 -7.84 -19.07 33.74
CA GLN A 559 -7.65 -18.25 34.94
C GLN A 559 -8.69 -18.43 36.05
N ASP A 560 -9.56 -19.45 35.96
CA ASP A 560 -10.51 -19.79 37.02
C ASP A 560 -10.53 -21.30 37.29
N VAL A 561 -9.44 -21.89 37.79
CA VAL A 561 -9.48 -23.13 38.59
C VAL A 561 -8.20 -23.18 39.48
N ASP A 562 -8.41 -23.18 40.80
CA ASP A 562 -7.51 -23.55 41.93
C ASP A 562 -6.37 -22.54 42.27
N ASP A 563 -6.18 -22.03 43.49
CA ASP A 563 -6.46 -22.52 44.85
C ASP A 563 -6.69 -21.38 45.88
N GLU A 564 -7.33 -21.77 47.00
CA GLU A 564 -7.38 -21.10 48.32
C GLU A 564 -6.01 -20.77 48.92
#